data_AF-A0A5S9N3N5-F1
#
_entry.id   AF-A0A5S9N3N5-F1
#
_cell.length_a   1.000
_cell.length_b   1.000
_cell.length_c   1.000
_cell.angle_alpha   90.00
_cell.angle_beta   90.00
_cell.angle_gamma   90.00
#
_symmetry.space_group_name_H-M   'P 1'
#
loop_
_entity.id
_entity.type
_entity.pdbx_description
1 polymer ?
#
loop_
_entity_poly.entity_id
_entity_poly.type
_entity_poly.pdbx_seq_one_letter_code
_entity_poly.pdbx_strand_id
1 'polypeptide(L)'
;MSLALFTSLRSLAVSTTLLLTAALSSLASAQIIGSDDGPLSPDLSNGYSGYFTTIDDKTNKPKSILRVTVKDDMLYAQVVKLLTKPQDSLCEKCPDNLKNKPVRGMYVINGLKRDGDEFSRGEILDPENGKTYKARVWPDEGNLKVRGYLGIFYRTQEWKANKNYVPETPVKAAPGPDNSEPANAADT
;
A
#
# COMPACT_ATOMS: atom_id res chain seq x y z
N MET A 1 -3.08 -63.33 58.94
CA MET A 1 -2.35 -63.94 57.81
C MET A 1 -1.43 -62.90 57.20
N SER A 2 -0.23 -63.31 56.79
CA SER A 2 0.77 -62.63 55.93
C SER A 2 1.24 -61.20 56.37
N LEU A 3 2.53 -60.89 56.54
CA LEU A 3 3.65 -60.88 55.56
C LEU A 3 3.26 -60.20 54.23
N ALA A 4 4.04 -59.34 53.58
CA ALA A 4 5.28 -58.61 53.90
C ALA A 4 5.32 -57.36 52.95
N LEU A 5 6.39 -56.57 52.74
CA LEU A 5 7.81 -56.61 53.11
C LEU A 5 8.35 -55.15 53.09
N PHE A 6 9.57 -54.95 53.55
CA PHE A 6 10.34 -53.70 53.47
C PHE A 6 10.83 -53.40 52.05
N THR A 7 10.90 -52.13 51.68
CA THR A 7 12.14 -51.55 51.12
C THR A 7 12.39 -50.17 51.73
N SER A 8 13.63 -49.92 52.13
CA SER A 8 14.10 -48.64 52.67
C SER A 8 15.17 -48.10 51.74
N LEU A 9 15.21 -46.78 51.51
CA LEU A 9 16.49 -46.13 51.29
C LEU A 9 16.50 -44.72 51.88
N ARG A 10 17.52 -44.46 52.71
CA ARG A 10 17.80 -43.17 53.35
C ARG A 10 18.78 -42.38 52.49
N SER A 11 18.63 -41.05 52.41
CA SER A 11 19.69 -40.03 52.32
C SER A 11 19.08 -38.70 51.88
N LEU A 12 19.59 -37.52 52.23
CA LEU A 12 20.56 -37.09 53.25
C LEU A 12 20.24 -35.62 53.57
N ALA A 13 20.70 -35.10 54.71
CA ALA A 13 20.45 -33.72 55.14
C ALA A 13 21.43 -32.70 54.50
N VAL A 14 21.49 -31.48 55.06
CA VAL A 14 22.54 -30.44 54.85
C VAL A 14 22.31 -29.59 53.57
N SER A 15 22.44 -28.25 53.55
CA SER A 15 22.87 -27.27 54.57
C SER A 15 22.15 -25.91 54.46
N THR A 16 22.32 -25.11 55.50
CA THR A 16 22.15 -23.65 55.51
C THR A 16 23.12 -22.92 54.57
N THR A 17 22.63 -21.92 53.83
CA THR A 17 23.42 -20.72 53.50
C THR A 17 22.51 -19.51 53.29
N LEU A 18 22.50 -18.60 54.27
CA LEU A 18 21.99 -17.25 54.12
C LEU A 18 23.05 -16.44 53.37
N LEU A 19 22.75 -15.97 52.16
CA LEU A 19 23.61 -15.04 51.43
C LEU A 19 22.84 -13.72 51.21
N LEU A 20 23.29 -12.66 51.88
CA LEU A 20 22.97 -11.29 51.48
C LEU A 20 23.61 -11.04 50.11
N THR A 21 22.80 -10.71 49.11
CA THR A 21 23.27 -10.02 47.91
C THR A 21 22.44 -8.77 47.66
N ALA A 22 23.15 -7.69 47.37
CA ALA A 22 22.66 -6.32 47.37
C ALA A 22 21.44 -6.07 46.48
N ALA A 23 20.57 -5.16 46.93
CA ALA A 23 19.64 -4.47 46.05
C ALA A 23 20.42 -3.66 45.01
N LEU A 24 20.46 -4.13 43.77
CA LEU A 24 20.84 -3.34 42.61
C LEU A 24 19.56 -2.79 41.99
N SER A 25 19.39 -1.48 42.07
CA SER A 25 18.32 -0.74 41.40
C SER A 25 18.40 -0.97 39.90
N SER A 26 17.45 -1.72 39.34
CA SER A 26 17.26 -1.78 37.90
C SER A 26 16.78 -0.40 37.43
N LEU A 27 17.67 0.30 36.74
CA LEU A 27 17.32 1.51 35.99
C LEU A 27 16.18 1.14 35.03
N ALA A 28 15.04 1.82 35.18
CA ALA A 28 13.97 1.70 34.22
C ALA A 28 14.45 2.27 32.88
N SER A 29 14.71 1.39 31.91
CA SER A 29 15.00 1.81 30.54
C SER A 29 13.77 2.46 29.95
N ALA A 30 13.69 3.80 30.04
CA ALA A 30 12.72 4.58 29.31
C ALA A 30 12.96 4.38 27.81
N GLN A 31 12.13 3.55 27.18
CA GLN A 31 12.15 3.42 25.73
C GLN A 31 11.60 4.72 25.14
N ILE A 32 12.48 5.52 24.54
CA ILE A 32 12.10 6.62 23.68
C ILE A 32 11.40 6.00 22.47
N ILE A 33 10.07 5.96 22.50
CA ILE A 33 9.28 5.71 21.30
C ILE A 33 9.23 7.05 20.57
N GLY A 34 10.09 7.21 19.56
CA GLY A 34 10.00 8.34 18.65
C GLY A 34 8.71 8.24 17.85
N SER A 35 7.72 9.06 18.19
CA SER A 35 6.60 9.34 17.29
C SER A 35 7.09 10.32 16.22
N ASP A 36 7.85 9.77 15.28
CA ASP A 36 8.31 10.46 14.08
C ASP A 36 7.12 10.65 13.13
N ASP A 37 6.24 11.61 13.44
CA ASP A 37 5.07 12.01 12.63
C ASP A 37 5.49 12.75 11.34
N GLY A 38 6.43 12.17 10.60
CA GLY A 38 6.76 12.56 9.24
C GLY A 38 5.59 12.28 8.29
N PRO A 39 5.51 12.96 7.14
CA PRO A 39 4.39 12.84 6.22
C PRO A 39 4.25 11.41 5.71
N LEU A 40 3.21 10.72 6.20
CA LEU A 40 2.80 9.34 5.92
C LEU A 40 3.44 8.74 4.66
N SER A 41 4.58 8.08 4.84
CA SER A 41 5.18 7.25 3.80
C SER A 41 4.18 6.13 3.46
N PRO A 42 3.90 5.87 2.17
CA PRO A 42 3.00 4.78 1.81
C PRO A 42 3.61 3.47 2.31
N ASP A 43 2.85 2.69 3.08
CA ASP A 43 3.32 1.39 3.54
C ASP A 43 3.53 0.46 2.33
N LEU A 44 4.81 0.29 1.96
CA LEU A 44 5.24 -0.53 0.82
C LEU A 44 5.14 -2.04 1.12
N SER A 45 4.82 -2.44 2.36
CA SER A 45 4.83 -3.84 2.80
C SER A 45 3.90 -4.75 2.00
N ASN A 46 2.79 -4.20 1.50
CA ASN A 46 1.78 -4.97 0.77
C ASN A 46 2.10 -5.21 -0.72
N GLY A 47 3.20 -4.68 -1.26
CA GLY A 47 3.61 -4.88 -2.65
C GLY A 47 2.76 -4.15 -3.72
N TYR A 48 1.67 -3.49 -3.31
CA TYR A 48 0.82 -2.68 -4.19
C TYR A 48 1.07 -1.18 -4.08
N SER A 49 1.38 -0.72 -2.88
CA SER A 49 1.49 0.71 -2.59
C SER A 49 2.87 1.25 -2.98
N GLY A 50 2.95 2.51 -3.40
CA GLY A 50 4.20 3.16 -3.79
C GLY A 50 4.09 4.00 -5.06
N TYR A 51 5.23 4.26 -5.70
CA TYR A 51 5.29 5.00 -6.97
C TYR A 51 5.64 4.07 -8.13
N PHE A 52 4.92 4.21 -9.24
CA PHE A 52 5.08 3.36 -10.40
C PHE A 52 5.10 4.17 -11.69
N THR A 53 6.01 3.81 -12.61
CA THR A 53 6.12 4.41 -13.93
C THR A 53 5.32 3.59 -14.94
N THR A 54 4.37 4.23 -15.64
CA THR A 54 3.65 3.63 -16.76
C THR A 54 4.49 3.71 -18.04
N ILE A 55 4.39 2.69 -18.89
CA ILE A 55 5.01 2.67 -20.22
C ILE A 55 3.93 2.83 -21.28
N ASP A 56 4.18 3.71 -22.26
CA ASP A 56 3.33 3.86 -23.44
C ASP A 56 3.47 2.64 -24.38
N ASP A 57 2.35 2.02 -24.74
CA ASP A 57 2.33 0.72 -25.46
C ASP A 57 2.66 0.84 -26.96
N LYS A 58 2.71 2.06 -27.50
CA LYS A 58 3.03 2.33 -28.92
C LYS A 58 4.49 2.73 -29.11
N THR A 59 5.04 3.47 -28.15
CA THR A 59 6.38 4.08 -28.22
C THR A 59 7.39 3.42 -27.29
N ASN A 60 6.95 2.57 -26.35
CA ASN A 60 7.77 1.97 -25.28
C ASN A 60 8.50 3.00 -24.40
N LYS A 61 7.99 4.23 -24.32
CA LYS A 61 8.57 5.31 -23.49
C LYS A 61 7.84 5.43 -22.14
N PRO A 62 8.55 5.85 -21.06
CA PRO A 62 7.91 6.27 -19.82
C PRO A 62 6.86 7.36 -20.07
N LYS A 63 5.61 7.14 -19.65
CA LYS A 63 4.44 8.00 -19.97
C LYS A 63 4.01 8.87 -18.79
N SER A 64 3.87 8.28 -17.61
CA SER A 64 3.53 8.97 -16.37
C SER A 64 4.10 8.25 -15.15
N ILE A 65 4.18 8.96 -14.02
CA ILE A 65 4.39 8.39 -12.70
C ILE A 65 3.05 8.44 -11.96
N LEU A 66 2.68 7.31 -11.36
CA LEU A 66 1.49 7.14 -10.54
C LEU A 66 1.89 6.94 -9.08
N ARG A 67 1.08 7.48 -8.15
CA ARG A 67 1.04 7.04 -6.75
C ARG A 67 -0.06 5.99 -6.64
N VAL A 68 0.30 4.76 -6.28
CA VAL A 68 -0.63 3.68 -5.96
C VAL A 68 -0.75 3.58 -4.44
N THR A 69 -1.96 3.38 -3.95
CA THR A 69 -2.26 3.30 -2.50
C THR A 69 -3.41 2.34 -2.27
N VAL A 70 -3.31 1.54 -1.21
CA VAL A 70 -4.42 0.73 -0.70
C VAL A 70 -4.98 1.38 0.56
N LYS A 71 -6.29 1.64 0.61
CA LYS A 71 -7.04 2.10 1.79
C LYS A 71 -8.35 1.31 1.84
N ASP A 72 -8.73 0.80 3.01
CA ASP A 72 -10.00 0.08 3.27
C ASP A 72 -10.28 -1.06 2.27
N ASP A 73 -9.26 -1.89 2.01
CA ASP A 73 -9.24 -2.96 0.99
C ASP A 73 -9.64 -2.52 -0.44
N MET A 74 -9.44 -1.22 -0.73
CA MET A 74 -9.57 -0.64 -2.05
C MET A 74 -8.24 -0.08 -2.56
N LEU A 75 -7.91 -0.37 -3.82
CA LEU A 75 -6.73 0.14 -4.51
C LEU A 75 -7.07 1.36 -5.37
N TYR A 76 -6.24 2.38 -5.22
CA TYR A 76 -6.31 3.67 -5.92
C TYR A 76 -5.00 3.92 -6.66
N ALA A 77 -5.06 4.56 -7.83
CA ALA A 77 -3.88 4.99 -8.58
C ALA A 77 -4.07 6.42 -9.12
N GLN A 78 -3.24 7.35 -8.62
CA GLN A 78 -3.29 8.78 -8.92
C GLN A 78 -2.11 9.18 -9.81
N VAL A 79 -2.34 9.94 -10.88
CA VAL A 79 -1.25 10.50 -11.71
C VAL A 79 -0.54 11.62 -10.94
N VAL A 80 0.74 11.45 -10.62
CA VAL A 80 1.54 12.48 -9.91
C VAL A 80 2.48 13.27 -10.82
N LYS A 81 2.98 12.67 -11.91
CA LYS A 81 3.84 13.36 -12.89
C LYS A 81 3.55 12.87 -14.30
N LEU A 82 3.47 13.78 -15.27
CA LEU A 82 3.43 13.44 -16.70
C LEU A 82 4.86 13.47 -17.25
N LEU A 83 5.23 12.50 -18.10
CA LEU A 83 6.59 12.39 -18.65
C LEU A 83 6.65 12.71 -20.15
N THR A 84 5.55 12.52 -20.87
CA THR A 84 5.43 12.79 -22.32
C THR A 84 4.56 13.98 -22.69
N LYS A 85 3.93 14.64 -21.70
CA LYS A 85 2.99 15.76 -21.90
C LYS A 85 3.21 16.89 -20.87
N PRO A 86 2.81 18.14 -21.18
CA PRO A 86 2.80 19.25 -20.23
C PRO A 86 2.05 18.92 -18.93
N GLN A 87 2.51 19.41 -17.77
CA GLN A 87 1.94 19.04 -16.45
C GLN A 87 0.50 19.56 -16.21
N ASP A 88 0.07 20.51 -17.03
CA ASP A 88 -1.25 21.15 -17.08
C ASP A 88 -2.19 20.51 -18.13
N SER A 89 -1.75 19.44 -18.81
CA SER A 89 -2.57 18.72 -19.79
C SER A 89 -3.93 18.30 -19.23
N LEU A 90 -4.99 18.61 -19.98
CA LEU A 90 -6.38 18.30 -19.62
C LEU A 90 -6.86 16.99 -20.26
N CYS A 91 -7.82 16.32 -19.63
CA CYS A 91 -8.51 15.18 -20.24
C CYS A 91 -9.73 15.63 -21.06
N GLU A 92 -9.51 16.03 -22.32
CA GLU A 92 -10.56 16.53 -23.22
C GLU A 92 -11.65 15.50 -23.56
N LYS A 93 -11.28 14.21 -23.56
CA LYS A 93 -12.14 13.08 -23.96
C LYS A 93 -12.79 12.35 -22.78
N CYS A 94 -12.40 12.67 -21.55
CA CYS A 94 -12.95 12.02 -20.36
C CYS A 94 -14.48 12.21 -20.26
N PRO A 95 -15.19 11.31 -19.56
CA PRO A 95 -16.60 11.48 -19.23
C PRO A 95 -16.84 12.77 -18.45
N ASP A 96 -18.07 13.29 -18.47
CA ASP A 96 -18.39 14.69 -18.15
C ASP A 96 -17.83 15.21 -16.81
N ASN A 97 -17.83 14.39 -15.75
CA ASN A 97 -17.29 14.75 -14.44
C ASN A 97 -15.76 14.95 -14.42
N LEU A 98 -15.04 14.32 -15.35
CA LEU A 98 -13.58 14.36 -15.50
C LEU A 98 -13.14 15.09 -16.79
N LYS A 99 -14.09 15.52 -17.63
CA LYS A 99 -13.85 16.25 -18.86
C LYS A 99 -13.19 17.60 -18.59
N ASN A 100 -12.16 17.92 -19.35
CA ASN A 100 -11.33 19.12 -19.21
C ASN A 100 -10.72 19.31 -17.80
N LYS A 101 -10.66 18.26 -16.98
CA LYS A 101 -9.91 18.27 -15.71
C LYS A 101 -8.42 17.99 -15.98
N PRO A 102 -7.49 18.53 -15.18
CA PRO A 102 -6.08 18.19 -15.27
C PRO A 102 -5.84 16.69 -15.12
N VAL A 103 -5.02 16.11 -15.99
CA VAL A 103 -4.63 14.70 -15.90
C VAL A 103 -3.71 14.48 -14.70
N ARG A 104 -2.81 15.43 -14.40
CA ARG A 104 -2.03 15.42 -13.15
C ARG A 104 -2.96 15.66 -11.96
N GLY A 105 -2.90 14.77 -10.98
CA GLY A 105 -3.79 14.72 -9.81
C GLY A 105 -5.01 13.82 -10.00
N MET A 106 -5.30 13.35 -11.22
CA MET A 106 -6.44 12.49 -11.53
C MET A 106 -6.22 11.06 -11.04
N TYR A 107 -7.25 10.46 -10.42
CA TYR A 107 -7.30 9.03 -10.15
C TYR A 107 -7.69 8.27 -11.42
N VAL A 108 -6.73 7.54 -12.00
CA VAL A 108 -6.98 6.63 -13.13
C VAL A 108 -7.53 5.28 -12.67
N ILE A 109 -7.24 4.90 -11.42
CA ILE A 109 -7.96 3.84 -10.71
C ILE A 109 -8.54 4.46 -9.44
N ASN A 110 -9.84 4.30 -9.22
CA ASN A 110 -10.55 4.86 -8.06
C ASN A 110 -11.37 3.77 -7.34
N GLY A 111 -10.69 2.83 -6.67
CA GLY A 111 -11.31 1.81 -5.84
C GLY A 111 -11.56 0.46 -6.53
N LEU A 112 -10.50 -0.22 -6.97
CA LEU A 112 -10.59 -1.68 -7.17
C LEU A 112 -10.67 -2.36 -5.82
N LYS A 113 -11.52 -3.38 -5.66
CA LYS A 113 -11.71 -4.11 -4.40
C LYS A 113 -10.78 -5.31 -4.35
N ARG A 114 -10.23 -5.62 -3.16
CA ARG A 114 -9.49 -6.86 -2.92
C ARG A 114 -10.30 -8.09 -3.36
N ASP A 115 -9.67 -9.03 -4.03
CA ASP A 115 -10.28 -10.23 -4.60
C ASP A 115 -9.26 -11.39 -4.49
N GLY A 116 -9.12 -11.93 -3.28
CA GLY A 116 -7.99 -12.81 -2.94
C GLY A 116 -6.65 -12.07 -3.01
N ASP A 117 -5.71 -12.63 -3.77
CA ASP A 117 -4.34 -12.14 -3.93
C ASP A 117 -4.19 -11.05 -5.00
N GLU A 118 -5.30 -10.49 -5.49
CA GLU A 118 -5.36 -9.40 -6.47
C GLU A 118 -6.38 -8.32 -6.08
N PHE A 119 -6.41 -7.21 -6.83
CA PHE A 119 -7.48 -6.22 -6.79
C PHE A 119 -8.26 -6.23 -8.10
N SER A 120 -9.60 -6.28 -8.02
CA SER A 120 -10.48 -6.38 -9.18
C SER A 120 -11.81 -5.63 -8.92
N ARG A 121 -12.93 -6.02 -9.56
CA ARG A 121 -14.30 -5.53 -9.28
C ARG A 121 -14.48 -3.99 -9.30
N GLY A 122 -13.72 -3.32 -10.15
CA GLY A 122 -13.85 -1.91 -10.50
C GLY A 122 -13.15 -1.62 -11.83
N GLU A 123 -12.74 -0.37 -12.04
CA GLU A 123 -12.35 0.10 -13.37
C GLU A 123 -11.08 0.97 -13.41
N ILE A 124 -10.48 1.05 -14.60
CA ILE A 124 -9.38 1.96 -14.95
C ILE A 124 -9.80 2.89 -16.09
N LEU A 125 -9.52 4.18 -15.94
CA LEU A 125 -9.68 5.22 -16.96
C LEU A 125 -8.37 5.42 -17.74
N ASP A 126 -8.46 5.49 -19.07
CA ASP A 126 -7.36 5.98 -19.93
C ASP A 126 -7.61 7.44 -20.37
N PRO A 127 -6.88 8.42 -19.81
CA PRO A 127 -7.06 9.84 -20.15
C PRO A 127 -6.76 10.20 -21.62
N GLU A 128 -6.15 9.33 -22.42
CA GLU A 128 -5.80 9.64 -23.81
C GLU A 128 -6.94 9.40 -24.81
N ASN A 129 -7.84 8.49 -24.45
CA ASN A 129 -9.01 8.14 -25.24
C ASN A 129 -10.34 8.38 -24.48
N GLY A 130 -10.27 8.67 -23.17
CA GLY A 130 -11.42 8.99 -22.32
C GLY A 130 -12.26 7.78 -21.91
N LYS A 131 -11.82 6.56 -22.23
CA LYS A 131 -12.58 5.33 -21.97
C LYS A 131 -12.18 4.71 -20.65
N THR A 132 -13.18 4.10 -20.03
CA THR A 132 -13.06 3.34 -18.80
C THR A 132 -13.19 1.84 -19.12
N TYR A 133 -12.40 1.02 -18.45
CA TYR A 133 -12.30 -0.43 -18.66
C TYR A 133 -12.39 -1.15 -17.32
N LYS A 134 -13.09 -2.28 -17.25
CA LYS A 134 -12.97 -3.18 -16.09
C LYS A 134 -11.50 -3.55 -15.89
N ALA A 135 -11.02 -3.53 -14.64
CA ALA A 135 -9.60 -3.69 -14.36
C ALA A 135 -9.30 -4.76 -13.30
N ARG A 136 -8.08 -5.28 -13.38
CA ARG A 136 -7.46 -6.21 -12.42
C ARG A 136 -5.98 -5.83 -12.23
N VAL A 137 -5.51 -5.83 -10.98
CA VAL A 137 -4.14 -5.48 -10.60
C VAL A 137 -3.55 -6.55 -9.68
N TRP A 138 -2.34 -7.02 -9.97
CA TRP A 138 -1.58 -7.95 -9.14
C TRP A 138 -0.07 -7.64 -9.18
N PRO A 139 0.70 -7.98 -8.14
CA PRO A 139 2.14 -7.76 -8.11
C PRO A 139 2.87 -8.79 -8.96
N ASP A 140 3.99 -8.38 -9.55
CA ASP A 140 4.90 -9.23 -10.32
C ASP A 140 6.33 -8.72 -10.15
N GLU A 141 7.18 -9.47 -9.45
CA GLU A 141 8.60 -9.13 -9.19
C GLU A 141 8.82 -7.71 -8.61
N GLY A 142 7.86 -7.22 -7.81
CA GLY A 142 7.88 -5.88 -7.22
C GLY A 142 7.39 -4.76 -8.16
N ASN A 143 6.98 -5.10 -9.39
CA ASN A 143 6.19 -4.25 -10.29
C ASN A 143 4.70 -4.58 -10.14
N LEU A 144 3.83 -3.87 -10.86
CA LEU A 144 2.41 -4.20 -10.98
C LEU A 144 2.05 -4.61 -12.41
N LYS A 145 1.34 -5.72 -12.57
CA LYS A 145 0.59 -5.99 -13.79
C LYS A 145 -0.80 -5.38 -13.64
N VAL A 146 -1.19 -4.62 -14.65
CA VAL A 146 -2.49 -3.94 -14.72
C VAL A 146 -3.19 -4.37 -15.99
N ARG A 147 -4.30 -5.10 -15.85
CA ARG A 147 -5.07 -5.63 -16.98
C ARG A 147 -6.38 -4.87 -17.12
N GLY A 148 -6.59 -4.26 -18.28
CA GLY A 148 -7.88 -3.69 -18.70
C GLY A 148 -8.62 -4.65 -19.63
N TYR A 149 -9.94 -4.74 -19.45
CA TYR A 149 -10.83 -5.63 -20.21
C TYR A 149 -11.85 -4.85 -21.04
N LEU A 150 -12.13 -5.33 -22.25
CA LEU A 150 -13.21 -4.89 -23.13
C LEU A 150 -13.98 -6.13 -23.63
N GLY A 151 -15.00 -6.52 -22.87
CA GLY A 151 -15.69 -7.80 -23.08
C GLY A 151 -14.75 -8.97 -22.79
N ILE A 152 -14.61 -9.88 -23.78
CA ILE A 152 -13.68 -11.02 -23.70
C ILE A 152 -12.22 -10.65 -23.99
N PHE A 153 -11.98 -9.50 -24.62
CA PHE A 153 -10.62 -9.05 -24.96
C PHE A 153 -9.99 -8.32 -23.78
N TYR A 154 -8.69 -8.47 -23.60
CA TYR A 154 -7.93 -7.77 -22.56
C TYR A 154 -6.55 -7.38 -23.06
N ARG A 155 -5.95 -6.37 -22.41
CA ARG A 155 -4.52 -6.07 -22.53
C ARG A 155 -3.94 -5.91 -21.12
N THR A 156 -2.74 -6.44 -20.92
CA THR A 156 -2.01 -6.31 -19.65
C THR A 156 -0.84 -5.37 -19.89
N GLN A 157 -0.76 -4.29 -19.11
CA GLN A 157 0.43 -3.46 -19.00
C GLN A 157 1.22 -3.86 -17.76
N GLU A 158 2.50 -3.50 -17.75
CA GLU A 158 3.32 -3.56 -16.55
C GLU A 158 3.72 -2.14 -16.14
N TRP A 159 3.45 -1.79 -14.89
CA TRP A 159 3.86 -0.54 -14.28
C TRP A 159 5.10 -0.81 -13.43
N LYS A 160 6.21 -0.19 -13.82
CA LYS A 160 7.52 -0.46 -13.21
C LYS A 160 7.65 0.31 -11.89
N ALA A 161 8.01 -0.37 -10.80
CA ALA A 161 8.21 0.29 -9.51
C ALA A 161 9.33 1.34 -9.60
N ASN A 162 9.05 2.53 -9.07
CA ASN A 162 9.95 3.68 -9.11
C ASN A 162 10.35 4.10 -7.69
N LYS A 163 11.20 3.27 -7.08
CA LYS A 163 11.67 3.41 -5.68
C LYS A 163 12.47 4.70 -5.43
N ASN A 164 12.99 5.33 -6.49
CA ASN A 164 13.81 6.53 -6.42
C ASN A 164 13.00 7.83 -6.64
N TYR A 165 11.69 7.73 -6.93
CA TYR A 165 10.87 8.92 -7.12
C TYR A 165 10.43 9.50 -5.77
N VAL A 166 10.92 10.70 -5.49
CA VAL A 166 10.43 11.56 -4.40
C VAL A 166 9.59 12.68 -5.02
N PRO A 167 8.32 12.86 -4.64
CA PRO A 167 7.53 13.98 -5.13
C PRO A 167 8.03 15.30 -4.54
N GLU A 168 8.22 16.31 -5.40
CA GLU A 168 8.69 17.64 -5.01
C GLU A 168 7.69 18.36 -4.07
N THR A 169 6.39 18.09 -4.23
CA THR A 169 5.30 18.51 -3.33
C THR A 169 4.15 17.49 -3.37
N PRO A 170 3.28 17.41 -2.35
CA PRO A 170 2.07 16.58 -2.40
C PRO A 170 1.17 17.03 -3.56
N VAL A 171 0.95 16.14 -4.52
CA VAL A 171 0.05 16.42 -5.65
C VAL A 171 -1.39 16.41 -5.15
N LYS A 172 -1.94 17.61 -4.93
CA LYS A 172 -3.36 17.79 -4.59
C LYS A 172 -4.21 16.99 -5.58
N ALA A 173 -5.16 16.22 -5.05
CA ALA A 173 -6.13 15.51 -5.87
C ALA A 173 -6.79 16.48 -6.87
N ALA A 174 -6.94 16.04 -8.13
CA ALA A 174 -7.71 16.80 -9.10
C ALA A 174 -9.14 16.94 -8.56
N PRO A 175 -9.74 18.15 -8.56
CA PRO A 175 -11.05 18.38 -7.96
C PRO A 175 -12.14 17.61 -8.70
N GLY A 176 -12.57 16.51 -8.07
CA GLY A 176 -13.73 15.71 -8.46
C GLY A 176 -15.05 16.45 -8.23
N PRO A 177 -16.19 15.86 -8.66
CA PRO A 177 -17.50 16.46 -8.48
C PRO A 177 -18.02 16.42 -7.03
N ASP A 178 -17.45 15.57 -6.18
CA ASP A 178 -17.59 15.67 -4.72
C ASP A 178 -16.21 15.83 -4.08
N ASN A 179 -16.19 16.56 -2.96
CA ASN A 179 -15.05 16.59 -2.05
C ASN A 179 -15.31 15.61 -0.88
N SER A 180 -15.75 14.38 -1.16
CA SER A 180 -15.56 13.30 -0.21
C SER A 180 -14.09 12.87 -0.28
N GLU A 181 -13.28 13.65 0.45
CA GLU A 181 -12.12 13.10 1.15
C GLU A 181 -12.52 11.71 1.69
N PRO A 182 -11.78 10.63 1.35
CA PRO A 182 -12.19 9.28 1.73
C PRO A 182 -12.21 9.25 3.26
N ALA A 183 -13.42 9.19 3.83
CA ALA A 183 -13.72 9.69 5.16
C ALA A 183 -12.62 9.39 6.19
N ASN A 184 -12.28 10.39 7.01
CA ASN A 184 -11.46 10.16 8.20
C ASN A 184 -12.24 9.22 9.11
N ALA A 185 -11.83 7.95 9.10
CA ALA A 185 -12.19 6.98 10.12
C ALA A 185 -11.36 7.31 11.38
N ALA A 186 -11.80 8.34 12.10
CA ALA A 186 -11.30 8.71 13.41
C ALA A 186 -12.44 9.33 14.23
N ASP A 187 -12.49 8.95 15.51
CA ASP A 187 -13.32 9.51 16.58
C ASP A 187 -14.80 9.07 16.66
N THR A 188 -15.02 7.85 17.17
CA THR A 188 -16.00 7.56 18.25
C THR A 188 -15.56 6.33 19.04
#